data_AF-A0A3L6QRT9-F1
#
_entry.id   AF-A0A3L6QRT9-F1
#
_cell.length_a   1.000
_cell.length_b   1.000
_cell.length_c   1.000
_cell.angle_alpha   90.00
_cell.angle_beta   90.00
_cell.angle_gamma   90.00
#
_symmetry.space_group_name_H-M   'P 1'
#
loop_
_entity.id
_entity.type
_entity.pdbx_description
1 polymer ?
#
loop_
_entity_poly.entity_id
_entity_poly.type
_entity_poly.pdbx_seq_one_letter_code
_entity_poly.pdbx_strand_id
1 'polypeptide(L)'
;MLPEGHGLHPGHARLRGRVRFFNRGTGAFVGAHLPLLADHCVLDSPEGLLLLQRDADAAVRLIHPFTGDVCELPPLTSLVPQLDRLTGHRPRLDADEHKVQSFRRVCAAVAVAPATGTVTVVLAHEHICRFAHASPGDRRWELTTWSTDRVARTLGFHGSLYLACWGHEESSILRLDPPPLEVEDDGSSSSSSLPPPQVIATVPSKLMILPQLVECDSVILVVGSTDMSRSRLVVVRLADLLPGEPAAAPLTSIGGNCLFFGMRSLAVSSKGLPSVSGNSIVLCDSIEEDRLMQYSLSNGTLSPAFDGDIVESPRPSPHSVVHHLVTCCYRYFWNKGLIYCSRTKPTWGKKRKWRLGV
;
A
#
# COMPACT_ATOMS: atom_id res chain seq x y z
N MET A 1 4.07 10.55 2.47
CA MET A 1 3.42 11.62 3.27
C MET A 1 3.12 11.04 4.65
N LEU A 2 3.40 11.78 5.73
CA LEU A 2 3.14 11.33 7.11
C LEU A 2 1.83 11.95 7.63
N PRO A 3 1.17 11.38 8.66
CA PRO A 3 -0.01 12.01 9.25
C PRO A 3 0.47 13.18 10.09
N GLU A 4 -0.23 14.31 10.05
CA GLU A 4 0.10 15.44 10.93
C GLU A 4 -0.33 15.17 12.39
N GLY A 5 -1.23 14.19 12.62
CA GLY A 5 -1.76 13.84 13.93
C GLY A 5 -2.81 14.83 14.44
N HIS A 6 -3.34 14.62 15.65
CA HIS A 6 -4.27 15.57 16.31
C HIS A 6 -5.54 15.92 15.51
N GLY A 7 -6.02 15.00 14.68
CA GLY A 7 -7.14 15.25 13.78
C GLY A 7 -6.81 16.16 12.59
N LEU A 8 -5.53 16.48 12.37
CA LEU A 8 -5.04 17.16 11.18
C LEU A 8 -4.79 16.12 10.09
N HIS A 9 -5.82 15.82 9.32
CA HIS A 9 -5.70 15.00 8.11
C HIS A 9 -5.06 15.78 6.95
N PRO A 10 -4.54 15.09 5.92
CA PRO A 10 -4.09 15.73 4.68
C PRO A 10 -5.18 16.62 4.07
N GLY A 11 -4.91 17.93 3.97
CA GLY A 11 -5.88 18.91 3.49
C GLY A 11 -6.80 19.51 4.55
N HIS A 12 -6.53 19.31 5.84
CA HIS A 12 -7.22 20.03 6.91
C HIS A 12 -7.02 21.55 6.74
N ALA A 13 -8.08 22.36 6.92
CA ALA A 13 -8.04 23.80 6.64
C ALA A 13 -6.94 24.55 7.41
N ARG A 14 -6.63 24.11 8.64
CA ARG A 14 -5.51 24.65 9.45
C ARG A 14 -4.13 24.49 8.78
N LEU A 15 -3.96 23.49 7.92
CA LEU A 15 -2.71 23.28 7.18
C LEU A 15 -2.57 24.24 5.99
N ARG A 16 -3.63 24.95 5.60
CA ARG A 16 -3.64 25.93 4.48
C ARG A 16 -3.03 25.33 3.19
N GLY A 17 -3.41 24.09 2.88
CA GLY A 17 -2.90 23.36 1.72
C GLY A 17 -1.42 22.96 1.81
N ARG A 18 -0.73 23.15 2.94
CA ARG A 18 0.66 22.68 3.10
C ARG A 18 0.69 21.25 3.61
N VAL A 19 1.63 20.47 3.10
CA VAL A 19 1.81 19.06 3.43
C VAL A 19 3.29 18.73 3.52
N ARG A 20 3.65 17.82 4.45
CA ARG A 20 5.01 17.32 4.60
C ARG A 20 5.17 15.91 4.03
N PHE A 21 6.20 15.76 3.21
CA PHE A 21 6.67 14.51 2.66
C PHE A 21 7.92 14.08 3.40
N PHE A 22 8.01 12.78 3.68
CA PHE A 22 9.18 12.14 4.26
C PHE A 22 9.86 11.34 3.16
N ASN A 23 11.12 11.64 2.89
CA ASN A 23 11.92 10.91 1.93
C ASN A 23 12.44 9.63 2.60
N ARG A 24 11.98 8.48 2.08
CA ARG A 24 12.30 7.16 2.63
C ARG A 24 13.80 6.85 2.60
N GLY A 25 14.52 7.27 1.57
CA GLY A 25 15.94 6.95 1.40
C GLY A 25 16.89 7.87 2.17
N THR A 26 16.51 9.14 2.39
CA THR A 26 17.39 10.13 3.05
C THR A 26 16.97 10.48 4.48
N GLY A 27 15.72 10.17 4.87
CA GLY A 27 15.15 10.61 6.14
C GLY A 27 14.78 12.09 6.18
N ALA A 28 14.95 12.82 5.08
CA ALA A 28 14.65 14.25 5.00
C ALA A 28 13.15 14.55 4.87
N PHE A 29 12.75 15.73 5.35
CA PHE A 29 11.40 16.25 5.18
C PHE A 29 11.36 17.33 4.10
N VAL A 30 10.35 17.26 3.23
CA VAL A 30 10.09 18.28 2.21
C VAL A 30 8.64 18.75 2.33
N GLY A 31 8.45 20.06 2.37
CA GLY A 31 7.12 20.67 2.34
C GLY A 31 6.67 20.96 0.91
N ALA A 32 5.41 20.67 0.60
CA ALA A 32 4.78 21.10 -0.65
C ALA A 32 3.44 21.81 -0.38
N HIS A 33 3.04 22.68 -1.31
CA HIS A 33 1.74 23.31 -1.29
C HIS A 33 0.81 22.58 -2.26
N LEU A 34 -0.14 21.82 -1.70
CA LEU A 34 -1.11 20.98 -2.40
C LEU A 34 -2.54 21.35 -1.95
N PRO A 35 -3.11 22.45 -2.49
CA PRO A 35 -4.45 22.89 -2.12
C PRO A 35 -5.55 21.87 -2.47
N LEU A 36 -5.31 21.00 -3.45
CA LEU A 36 -6.22 19.92 -3.87
C LEU A 36 -6.63 18.98 -2.73
N LEU A 37 -5.84 18.85 -1.66
CA LEU A 37 -6.21 17.98 -0.54
C LEU A 37 -7.40 18.52 0.29
N ALA A 38 -7.77 19.79 0.11
CA ALA A 38 -8.92 20.39 0.81
C ALA A 38 -10.23 19.64 0.51
N ASP A 39 -10.39 19.16 -0.71
CA ASP A 39 -11.56 18.45 -1.23
C ASP A 39 -11.22 17.07 -1.80
N HIS A 40 -10.00 16.58 -1.62
CA HIS A 40 -9.61 15.22 -1.98
C HIS A 40 -9.18 14.41 -0.74
N CYS A 41 -9.35 13.10 -0.81
CA CYS A 41 -8.70 12.14 0.09
C CYS A 41 -7.67 11.33 -0.71
N VAL A 42 -6.66 10.79 -0.02
CA VAL A 42 -5.57 10.07 -0.68
C VAL A 42 -5.87 8.58 -0.60
N LEU A 43 -5.88 7.92 -1.75
CA LEU A 43 -6.08 6.48 -1.88
C LEU A 43 -4.77 5.72 -1.70
N ASP A 44 -3.75 6.12 -2.45
CA ASP A 44 -2.42 5.51 -2.40
C ASP A 44 -1.31 6.49 -2.85
N SER A 45 -0.06 6.05 -2.75
CA SER A 45 1.14 6.77 -3.16
C SER A 45 2.13 5.86 -3.93
N PRO A 46 1.78 5.41 -5.14
CA PRO A 46 2.66 4.56 -5.95
C PRO A 46 3.87 5.36 -6.45
N GLU A 47 5.08 4.81 -6.33
CA GLU A 47 6.31 5.34 -6.97
C GLU A 47 6.55 6.86 -6.73
N GLY A 48 6.17 7.36 -5.56
CA GLY A 48 6.32 8.78 -5.19
C GLY A 48 5.22 9.72 -5.72
N LEU A 49 4.28 9.22 -6.53
CA LEU A 49 3.07 9.93 -6.95
C LEU A 49 1.99 9.86 -5.87
N LEU A 50 0.94 10.66 -6.01
CA LEU A 50 -0.25 10.63 -5.18
C LEU A 50 -1.48 10.27 -5.99
N LEU A 51 -2.16 9.20 -5.58
CA LEU A 51 -3.46 8.82 -6.10
C LEU A 51 -4.55 9.39 -5.17
N LEU A 52 -5.33 10.34 -5.68
CA LEU A 52 -6.33 11.08 -4.92
C LEU A 52 -7.73 10.77 -5.42
N GLN A 53 -8.71 10.71 -4.50
CA GLN A 53 -10.13 10.71 -4.80
C GLN A 53 -10.74 12.05 -4.41
N ARG A 54 -11.47 12.69 -5.32
CA ARG A 54 -12.26 13.90 -5.04
C ARG A 54 -13.48 13.56 -4.18
N ASP A 55 -13.71 14.36 -3.15
CA ASP A 55 -14.83 14.23 -2.23
C ASP A 55 -16.15 14.35 -3.00
N ALA A 56 -16.31 15.29 -3.94
CA ALA A 56 -17.62 15.62 -4.52
C ALA A 56 -18.28 14.48 -5.33
N ASP A 57 -17.51 13.81 -6.17
CA ASP A 57 -18.01 12.90 -7.21
C ASP A 57 -17.18 11.62 -7.36
N ALA A 58 -16.21 11.40 -6.47
CA ALA A 58 -15.29 10.28 -6.50
C ALA A 58 -14.36 10.22 -7.74
N ALA A 59 -14.21 11.31 -8.50
CA ALA A 59 -13.19 11.44 -9.54
C ALA A 59 -11.80 11.13 -8.98
N VAL A 60 -10.98 10.42 -9.75
CA VAL A 60 -9.64 10.04 -9.32
C VAL A 60 -8.61 10.89 -10.05
N ARG A 61 -7.55 11.28 -9.34
CA ARG A 61 -6.42 12.03 -9.91
C ARG A 61 -5.12 11.39 -9.49
N LEU A 62 -4.23 11.19 -10.46
CA LEU A 62 -2.84 10.86 -10.19
C LEU A 62 -2.02 12.15 -10.31
N ILE A 63 -1.27 12.49 -9.26
CA ILE A 63 -0.59 13.78 -9.16
C ILE A 63 0.87 13.57 -8.81
N HIS A 64 1.75 14.31 -9.50
CA HIS A 64 3.12 14.47 -9.07
C HIS A 64 3.22 15.63 -8.06
N PRO A 65 3.52 15.35 -6.77
CA PRO A 65 3.34 16.33 -5.69
C PRO A 65 4.25 17.57 -5.75
N PHE A 66 5.31 17.54 -6.55
CA PHE A 66 6.29 18.63 -6.64
C PHE A 66 6.28 19.39 -7.98
N THR A 67 5.76 18.78 -9.05
CA THR A 67 5.62 19.45 -10.35
C THR A 67 4.21 19.98 -10.54
N GLY A 68 3.21 19.40 -9.85
CA GLY A 68 1.81 19.77 -10.02
C GLY A 68 1.15 19.11 -11.23
N ASP A 69 1.86 18.22 -11.94
CA ASP A 69 1.28 17.46 -13.05
C ASP A 69 0.12 16.60 -12.56
N VAL A 70 -0.97 16.61 -13.31
CA VAL A 70 -2.21 15.91 -12.98
C VAL A 70 -2.65 15.06 -14.15
N CYS A 71 -2.91 13.79 -13.87
CA CYS A 71 -3.64 12.88 -14.74
C CYS A 71 -5.05 12.68 -14.17
N GLU A 72 -6.07 13.07 -14.93
CA GLU A 72 -7.46 12.86 -14.58
C GLU A 72 -7.88 11.42 -14.94
N LEU A 73 -8.49 10.72 -14.00
CA LEU A 73 -8.96 9.34 -14.15
C LEU A 73 -10.48 9.29 -13.88
N PRO A 74 -11.17 8.25 -14.37
CA PRO A 74 -12.59 8.10 -14.13
C PRO A 74 -12.96 8.07 -12.63
N PRO A 75 -14.21 8.36 -12.26
CA PRO A 75 -14.61 8.29 -10.87
C PRO A 75 -14.76 6.84 -10.39
N LEU A 76 -14.38 6.55 -9.12
CA LEU A 76 -14.51 5.21 -8.53
C LEU A 76 -15.96 4.68 -8.54
N THR A 77 -16.95 5.58 -8.58
CA THR A 77 -18.37 5.23 -8.71
C THR A 77 -18.67 4.46 -10.00
N SER A 78 -17.84 4.55 -11.04
CA SER A 78 -18.01 3.78 -12.28
C SER A 78 -17.81 2.27 -12.11
N LEU A 79 -17.20 1.84 -11.00
CA LEU A 79 -17.02 0.43 -10.65
C LEU A 79 -18.29 -0.20 -10.06
N VAL A 80 -19.18 0.60 -9.48
CA VAL A 80 -20.39 0.11 -8.78
C VAL A 80 -21.29 -0.72 -9.70
N PRO A 81 -21.69 -0.25 -10.91
CA PRO A 81 -22.57 -1.03 -11.78
C PRO A 81 -21.90 -2.30 -12.33
N GLN A 82 -20.56 -2.34 -12.39
CA GLN A 82 -19.82 -3.52 -12.85
C GLN A 82 -19.83 -4.60 -11.78
N LEU A 83 -19.52 -4.22 -10.54
CA LEU A 83 -19.57 -5.13 -9.42
C LEU A 83 -20.98 -5.72 -9.25
N ASP A 84 -22.02 -4.88 -9.34
CA ASP A 84 -23.42 -5.31 -9.22
C ASP A 84 -23.83 -6.35 -10.28
N ARG A 85 -23.22 -6.33 -11.47
CA ARG A 85 -23.46 -7.34 -12.53
C ARG A 85 -22.74 -8.65 -12.26
N LEU A 86 -21.54 -8.58 -11.69
CA LEU A 86 -20.69 -9.74 -11.43
C LEU A 86 -21.14 -10.54 -10.20
N THR A 87 -21.68 -9.86 -9.20
CA THR A 87 -22.18 -10.49 -7.98
C THR A 87 -23.70 -10.55 -8.06
N GLY A 88 -24.26 -11.69 -8.48
CA GLY A 88 -25.72 -11.91 -8.54
C GLY A 88 -26.45 -11.68 -7.21
N HIS A 89 -25.72 -11.62 -6.09
CA HIS A 89 -26.13 -11.10 -4.79
C HIS A 89 -25.14 -10.02 -4.35
N ARG A 90 -25.63 -8.98 -3.66
CA ARG A 90 -24.81 -7.89 -3.13
C ARG A 90 -23.60 -8.49 -2.38
N PRO A 91 -22.36 -7.99 -2.59
CA PRO A 91 -21.24 -8.42 -1.77
C PRO A 91 -21.63 -8.22 -0.29
N ARG A 92 -21.04 -9.00 0.63
CA ARG A 92 -21.14 -8.77 2.09
C ARG A 92 -20.43 -7.45 2.45
N LEU A 93 -20.89 -6.35 1.87
CA LEU A 93 -20.66 -5.02 2.36
C LEU A 93 -21.57 -4.93 3.57
N ASP A 94 -20.99 -4.69 4.75
CA ASP A 94 -21.78 -4.40 5.93
C ASP A 94 -22.84 -3.35 5.56
N ALA A 95 -24.07 -3.52 6.06
CA ALA A 95 -25.22 -2.71 5.63
C ALA A 95 -25.01 -1.18 5.79
N ASP A 96 -23.99 -0.77 6.56
CA ASP A 96 -23.57 0.61 6.80
C ASP A 96 -22.50 1.16 5.83
N GLU A 97 -21.79 0.32 5.06
CA GLU A 97 -20.78 0.78 4.10
C GLU A 97 -21.44 1.27 2.80
N HIS A 98 -21.18 2.53 2.44
CA HIS A 98 -21.55 3.02 1.11
C HIS A 98 -20.69 2.28 0.08
N LYS A 99 -21.27 1.71 -1.00
CA LYS A 99 -20.55 0.90 -2.02
C LYS A 99 -19.22 1.51 -2.51
N VAL A 100 -19.12 2.84 -2.56
CA VAL A 100 -17.91 3.58 -2.96
C VAL A 100 -16.75 3.42 -1.96
N GLN A 101 -17.05 3.31 -0.66
CA GLN A 101 -16.05 3.17 0.41
C GLN A 101 -15.26 1.87 0.27
N SER A 102 -15.91 0.80 -0.15
CA SER A 102 -15.29 -0.52 -0.38
C SER A 102 -14.24 -0.48 -1.50
N PHE A 103 -14.27 0.52 -2.38
CA PHE A 103 -13.24 0.75 -3.40
C PHE A 103 -12.07 1.62 -2.93
N ARG A 104 -12.05 2.11 -1.68
CA ARG A 104 -10.98 3.00 -1.19
C ARG A 104 -9.77 2.28 -0.62
N ARG A 105 -9.92 1.01 -0.22
CA ARG A 105 -8.80 0.22 0.25
C ARG A 105 -8.09 -0.41 -0.94
N VAL A 106 -7.12 0.33 -1.45
CA VAL A 106 -6.40 0.00 -2.67
C VAL A 106 -4.89 0.02 -2.49
N CYS A 107 -4.23 -0.81 -3.29
CA CYS A 107 -2.85 -0.61 -3.71
C CYS A 107 -2.84 -0.27 -5.20
N ALA A 108 -2.06 0.72 -5.59
CA ALA A 108 -1.94 1.15 -6.98
C ALA A 108 -0.57 0.80 -7.57
N ALA A 109 -0.54 0.56 -8.88
CA ALA A 109 0.65 0.60 -9.71
C ALA A 109 0.39 1.53 -10.90
N VAL A 110 1.43 2.21 -11.37
CA VAL A 110 1.34 3.18 -12.47
C VAL A 110 2.31 2.77 -13.56
N ALA A 111 1.78 2.33 -14.69
CA ALA A 111 2.56 2.01 -15.86
C ALA A 111 2.58 3.20 -16.82
N VAL A 112 3.73 3.45 -17.44
CA VAL A 112 3.87 4.45 -18.51
C VAL A 112 4.41 3.74 -19.75
N ALA A 113 3.62 3.75 -20.82
CA ALA A 113 4.00 3.18 -22.10
C ALA A 113 5.23 3.90 -22.67
N PRO A 114 6.37 3.24 -22.92
CA PRO A 114 7.58 3.92 -23.37
C PRO A 114 7.43 4.61 -24.73
N ALA A 115 6.63 4.03 -25.64
CA ALA A 115 6.46 4.53 -27.00
C ALA A 115 5.47 5.69 -27.11
N THR A 116 4.36 5.63 -26.36
CA THR A 116 3.25 6.59 -26.48
C THR A 116 3.17 7.57 -25.30
N GLY A 117 3.86 7.29 -24.19
CA GLY A 117 3.70 8.02 -22.94
C GLY A 117 2.35 7.79 -22.26
N THR A 118 1.53 6.84 -22.76
CA THR A 118 0.22 6.52 -22.18
C THR A 118 0.40 6.04 -20.73
N VAL A 119 -0.29 6.71 -19.82
CA VAL A 119 -0.32 6.35 -18.40
C VAL A 119 -1.48 5.39 -18.15
N THR A 120 -1.19 4.24 -17.55
CA THR A 120 -2.21 3.28 -17.11
C THR A 120 -2.08 3.07 -15.61
N VAL A 121 -3.17 3.27 -14.88
CA VAL A 121 -3.23 3.02 -13.44
C VAL A 121 -3.96 1.72 -13.19
N VAL A 122 -3.33 0.81 -12.44
CA VAL A 122 -3.93 -0.45 -11.99
C VAL A 122 -4.17 -0.39 -10.49
N LEU A 123 -5.39 -0.74 -10.06
CA LEU A 123 -5.81 -0.79 -8.67
C LEU A 123 -6.06 -2.23 -8.25
N ALA A 124 -5.42 -2.66 -7.17
CA ALA A 124 -5.82 -3.84 -6.40
C ALA A 124 -6.82 -3.41 -5.33
N HIS A 125 -8.07 -3.87 -5.41
CA HIS A 125 -9.09 -3.61 -4.39
C HIS A 125 -9.15 -4.76 -3.38
N GLU A 126 -8.64 -4.51 -2.17
CA GLU A 126 -8.48 -5.55 -1.15
C GLU A 126 -9.82 -6.12 -0.66
N HIS A 127 -10.85 -5.28 -0.52
CA HIS A 127 -12.14 -5.67 0.08
C HIS A 127 -13.00 -6.58 -0.81
N ILE A 128 -12.89 -6.40 -2.11
CA ILE A 128 -13.68 -7.14 -3.11
C ILE A 128 -12.85 -8.17 -3.85
N CYS A 129 -11.56 -8.32 -3.48
CA CYS A 129 -10.57 -9.20 -4.09
C CYS A 129 -10.54 -9.15 -5.63
N ARG A 130 -10.58 -7.94 -6.18
CA ARG A 130 -10.62 -7.67 -7.63
C ARG A 130 -9.68 -6.56 -8.00
N PHE A 131 -9.45 -6.42 -9.31
CA PHE A 131 -8.56 -5.40 -9.85
C PHE A 131 -9.32 -4.53 -10.83
N ALA A 132 -8.85 -3.30 -10.99
CA ALA A 132 -9.38 -2.37 -11.96
C ALA A 132 -8.25 -1.61 -12.64
N HIS A 133 -8.50 -1.13 -13.85
CA HIS A 133 -7.57 -0.21 -14.50
C HIS A 133 -8.30 0.92 -15.22
N ALA A 134 -7.56 1.99 -15.46
CA ALA A 134 -7.96 3.10 -16.30
C ALA A 134 -6.74 3.89 -16.75
N SER A 135 -6.90 4.58 -17.88
CA SER A 135 -5.97 5.55 -18.43
C SER A 135 -6.64 6.94 -18.48
N PRO A 136 -5.85 8.03 -18.55
CA PRO A 136 -6.40 9.35 -18.80
C PRO A 136 -7.21 9.38 -20.10
N GLY A 137 -8.41 9.92 -20.05
CA GLY A 137 -9.35 9.96 -21.19
C GLY A 137 -10.44 8.88 -21.13
N ASP A 138 -10.26 7.83 -20.33
CA ASP A 138 -11.30 6.83 -20.12
C ASP A 138 -12.54 7.44 -19.46
N ARG A 139 -13.72 6.90 -19.81
CA ARG A 139 -14.99 7.33 -19.21
C ARG A 139 -15.31 6.60 -17.90
N ARG A 140 -14.71 5.44 -17.69
CA ARG A 140 -14.98 4.53 -16.56
C ARG A 140 -13.76 3.67 -16.31
N TRP A 141 -13.55 3.30 -15.06
CA TRP A 141 -12.67 2.18 -14.71
C TRP A 141 -13.19 0.88 -15.32
N GLU A 142 -12.29 -0.01 -15.67
CA GLU A 142 -12.60 -1.37 -16.10
C GLU A 142 -12.25 -2.37 -15.00
N LEU A 143 -13.27 -3.03 -14.45
CA LEU A 143 -13.16 -4.00 -13.36
C LEU A 143 -12.97 -5.42 -13.91
N THR A 144 -12.10 -6.21 -13.29
CA THR A 144 -11.90 -7.61 -13.67
C THR A 144 -13.14 -8.46 -13.47
N THR A 145 -13.43 -9.35 -14.44
CA THR A 145 -14.49 -10.36 -14.35
C THR A 145 -14.12 -11.51 -13.42
N TRP A 146 -12.83 -11.79 -13.28
CA TRP A 146 -12.26 -12.73 -12.31
C TRP A 146 -11.91 -12.04 -10.98
N SER A 147 -11.80 -12.84 -9.93
CA SER A 147 -11.37 -12.44 -8.58
C SER A 147 -10.30 -13.40 -8.08
N THR A 148 -9.53 -12.96 -7.08
CA THR A 148 -8.65 -13.87 -6.32
C THR A 148 -9.30 -14.20 -4.97
N ASP A 149 -8.83 -15.25 -4.30
CA ASP A 149 -9.36 -15.63 -2.99
C ASP A 149 -9.03 -14.60 -1.91
N ARG A 150 -7.89 -13.93 -2.05
CA ARG A 150 -7.42 -12.89 -1.14
C ARG A 150 -6.58 -11.87 -1.89
N VAL A 151 -6.81 -10.59 -1.59
CA VAL A 151 -5.93 -9.47 -1.97
C VAL A 151 -5.59 -8.71 -0.70
N ALA A 152 -4.34 -8.78 -0.27
CA ALA A 152 -3.85 -8.06 0.90
C ALA A 152 -2.35 -7.81 0.77
N ARG A 153 -1.87 -6.71 1.34
CA ARG A 153 -0.43 -6.35 1.38
C ARG A 153 0.22 -6.38 -0.03
N THR A 154 -0.53 -6.01 -1.05
CA THR A 154 -0.04 -5.87 -2.43
C THR A 154 1.02 -4.77 -2.52
N LEU A 155 2.00 -4.96 -3.40
CA LEU A 155 3.07 -4.02 -3.67
C LEU A 155 3.00 -3.55 -5.13
N GLY A 156 2.84 -2.26 -5.37
CA GLY A 156 3.09 -1.67 -6.69
C GLY A 156 4.59 -1.46 -6.90
N PHE A 157 5.12 -1.90 -8.04
CA PHE A 157 6.53 -1.77 -8.39
C PHE A 157 6.72 -1.76 -9.92
N HIS A 158 7.31 -0.69 -10.45
CA HIS A 158 7.57 -0.48 -11.88
C HIS A 158 6.36 -0.77 -12.78
N GLY A 159 5.21 -0.21 -12.40
CA GLY A 159 3.96 -0.33 -13.17
C GLY A 159 3.18 -1.64 -13.00
N SER A 160 3.73 -2.63 -12.31
CA SER A 160 3.06 -3.91 -12.02
C SER A 160 2.67 -4.02 -10.55
N LEU A 161 1.67 -4.85 -10.27
CA LEU A 161 1.29 -5.21 -8.91
C LEU A 161 1.85 -6.59 -8.55
N TYR A 162 2.42 -6.71 -7.36
CA TYR A 162 2.99 -7.95 -6.83
C TYR A 162 2.22 -8.38 -5.58
N LEU A 163 1.88 -9.67 -5.52
CA LEU A 163 1.09 -10.26 -4.46
C LEU A 163 1.83 -11.45 -3.87
N ALA A 164 1.90 -11.51 -2.55
CA ALA A 164 2.31 -12.71 -1.83
C ALA A 164 1.07 -13.49 -1.40
N CYS A 165 0.91 -14.70 -1.92
CA CYS A 165 -0.16 -15.61 -1.58
C CYS A 165 0.40 -16.74 -0.73
N TRP A 166 -0.16 -16.95 0.47
CA TRP A 166 0.21 -18.10 1.28
C TRP A 166 -0.74 -19.27 1.00
N GLY A 167 -0.19 -20.47 0.85
CA GLY A 167 -0.91 -21.74 0.78
C GLY A 167 -0.57 -22.62 1.98
N HIS A 168 -1.24 -23.78 2.08
CA HIS A 168 -0.97 -24.76 3.14
C HIS A 168 0.40 -25.45 2.98
N GLU A 169 0.84 -25.69 1.75
CA GLU A 169 2.10 -26.41 1.46
C GLU A 169 3.21 -25.48 0.97
N GLU A 170 2.89 -24.58 0.04
CA GLU A 170 3.81 -23.59 -0.51
C GLU A 170 3.12 -22.24 -0.64
N SER A 171 3.92 -21.18 -0.52
CA SER A 171 3.47 -19.83 -0.83
C SER A 171 3.92 -19.46 -2.24
N SER A 172 3.19 -18.59 -2.92
CA SER A 172 3.51 -18.12 -4.27
C SER A 172 3.55 -16.61 -4.32
N ILE A 173 4.38 -16.09 -5.23
CA ILE A 173 4.44 -14.68 -5.54
C ILE A 173 3.87 -14.52 -6.94
N LEU A 174 2.81 -13.71 -7.03
CA LEU A 174 2.17 -13.41 -8.30
C LEU A 174 2.48 -11.99 -8.75
N ARG A 175 2.52 -11.80 -10.06
CA ARG A 175 2.65 -10.52 -10.74
C ARG A 175 1.43 -10.27 -11.60
N LEU A 176 0.86 -9.08 -11.48
CA LEU A 176 -0.20 -8.57 -12.35
C LEU A 176 0.35 -7.38 -13.12
N ASP A 177 0.47 -7.57 -14.44
CA ASP A 177 0.88 -6.51 -15.35
C ASP A 177 -0.31 -5.65 -15.78
N PRO A 178 -0.06 -4.39 -16.18
CA PRO A 178 -1.07 -3.57 -16.85
C PRO A 178 -1.58 -4.28 -18.12
N PRO A 179 -2.77 -3.91 -18.63
CA PRO A 179 -3.23 -4.46 -19.90
C PRO A 179 -2.21 -4.18 -21.02
N PRO A 180 -2.07 -5.09 -22.00
CA PRO A 180 -1.29 -4.81 -23.19
C PRO A 180 -1.90 -3.61 -23.93
N LEU A 181 -1.04 -2.73 -24.43
CA LEU A 181 -1.46 -1.67 -25.33
C LEU A 181 -1.89 -2.33 -26.64
N GLU A 182 -3.13 -2.10 -27.06
CA GLU A 182 -3.55 -2.49 -28.40
C GLU A 182 -2.75 -1.65 -29.40
N VAL A 183 -1.99 -2.32 -30.27
CA VAL A 183 -1.54 -1.71 -31.52
C VAL A 183 -2.82 -1.56 -32.35
N GLU A 184 -3.10 -0.36 -32.85
CA GLU A 184 -4.23 -0.12 -33.76
C GLU A 184 -4.07 -1.02 -35.00
N ASP A 185 -4.63 -2.22 -34.95
CA ASP A 185 -4.80 -3.06 -36.12
C ASP A 185 -6.25 -3.56 -36.16
N ASP A 186 -6.94 -3.10 -37.20
CA ASP A 186 -8.31 -3.39 -37.62
C ASP A 186 -9.46 -3.30 -36.58
N GLY A 187 -10.05 -2.10 -36.49
CA GLY A 187 -11.51 -1.88 -36.53
C GLY A 187 -12.40 -2.42 -35.40
N SER A 188 -11.85 -3.14 -34.43
CA SER A 188 -12.57 -3.70 -33.29
C SER A 188 -12.02 -3.12 -32.01
N SER A 189 -12.69 -2.11 -31.45
CA SER A 189 -12.43 -1.60 -30.10
C SER A 189 -12.85 -2.66 -29.06
N SER A 190 -12.04 -3.70 -28.88
CA SER A 190 -12.11 -4.52 -27.68
C SER A 190 -11.49 -3.74 -26.53
N SER A 191 -12.19 -3.61 -25.42
CA SER A 191 -11.55 -3.19 -24.17
C SER A 191 -10.48 -4.23 -23.82
N SER A 192 -9.20 -3.85 -23.73
CA SER A 192 -8.13 -4.77 -23.36
C SER A 192 -8.28 -5.15 -21.88
N SER A 193 -8.87 -6.33 -21.63
CA SER A 193 -9.14 -6.77 -20.27
C SER A 193 -7.84 -7.09 -19.53
N LEU A 194 -7.73 -6.65 -18.27
CA LEU A 194 -6.65 -7.05 -17.36
C LEU A 194 -6.52 -8.59 -17.27
N PRO A 195 -5.36 -9.17 -17.62
CA PRO A 195 -5.15 -10.60 -17.50
C PRO A 195 -5.08 -11.02 -16.02
N PRO A 196 -5.41 -12.27 -15.66
CA PRO A 196 -5.18 -12.78 -14.32
C PRO A 196 -3.70 -12.70 -13.91
N PRO A 197 -3.40 -12.53 -12.60
CA PRO A 197 -2.04 -12.49 -12.10
C PRO A 197 -1.32 -13.82 -12.36
N GLN A 198 -0.07 -13.75 -12.78
CA GLN A 198 0.77 -14.90 -13.09
C GLN A 198 1.69 -15.23 -11.93
N VAL A 199 1.85 -16.52 -11.62
CA VAL A 199 2.85 -16.96 -10.64
C VAL A 199 4.24 -16.76 -11.24
N ILE A 200 5.07 -15.96 -10.57
CA ILE A 200 6.44 -15.67 -11.01
C ILE A 200 7.49 -16.33 -10.12
N ALA A 201 7.13 -16.73 -8.90
CA ALA A 201 8.01 -17.43 -7.98
C ALA A 201 7.22 -18.26 -6.97
N THR A 202 7.85 -19.33 -6.50
CA THR A 202 7.36 -20.15 -5.38
C THR A 202 8.28 -19.95 -4.19
N VAL A 203 7.69 -19.83 -3.01
CA VAL A 203 8.41 -19.68 -1.74
C VAL A 203 8.25 -20.99 -0.96
N PRO A 204 9.32 -21.79 -0.82
CA PRO A 204 9.27 -23.03 -0.08
C PRO A 204 8.92 -22.78 1.39
N SER A 205 8.00 -23.58 1.95
CA SER A 205 7.62 -23.47 3.38
C SER A 205 8.79 -23.73 4.34
N LYS A 206 9.80 -24.49 3.91
CA LYS A 206 11.07 -24.68 4.66
C LYS A 206 11.91 -23.41 4.75
N LEU A 207 11.77 -22.49 3.79
CA LEU A 207 12.47 -21.21 3.81
C LEU A 207 11.75 -20.21 4.70
N MET A 208 10.44 -20.02 4.47
CA MET A 208 9.61 -19.14 5.27
C MET A 208 8.11 -19.43 5.08
N ILE A 209 7.34 -18.95 6.05
CA ILE A 209 5.87 -18.87 6.02
C ILE A 209 5.44 -17.40 6.07
N LEU A 210 4.19 -17.15 5.64
CA LEU A 210 3.54 -15.83 5.66
C LEU A 210 4.36 -14.74 4.93
N PRO A 211 4.76 -14.95 3.66
CA PRO A 211 5.59 -13.99 2.94
C PRO A 211 4.90 -12.63 2.78
N GLN A 212 5.69 -11.58 2.86
CA GLN A 212 5.29 -10.18 2.68
C GLN A 212 6.32 -9.47 1.80
N LEU A 213 5.84 -8.59 0.93
CA LEU A 213 6.68 -7.91 -0.05
C LEU A 213 6.96 -6.49 0.39
N VAL A 214 8.17 -6.02 0.11
CA VAL A 214 8.53 -4.61 0.30
C VAL A 214 9.54 -4.19 -0.76
N GLU A 215 9.35 -3.00 -1.32
CA GLU A 215 10.36 -2.34 -2.15
C GLU A 215 11.41 -1.68 -1.24
N CYS A 216 12.66 -2.09 -1.40
CA CYS A 216 13.84 -1.55 -0.72
C CYS A 216 14.96 -1.35 -1.74
N ASP A 217 15.50 -0.13 -1.84
CA ASP A 217 16.59 0.23 -2.78
C ASP A 217 16.36 -0.27 -4.22
N SER A 218 15.16 -0.04 -4.75
CA SER A 218 14.74 -0.46 -6.10
C SER A 218 14.74 -1.97 -6.33
N VAL A 219 14.67 -2.77 -5.26
CA VAL A 219 14.54 -4.24 -5.32
C VAL A 219 13.34 -4.66 -4.49
N ILE A 220 12.63 -5.69 -4.95
CA ILE A 220 11.59 -6.34 -4.14
C ILE A 220 12.25 -7.35 -3.20
N LEU A 221 12.09 -7.11 -1.89
CA LEU A 221 12.42 -8.06 -0.84
C LEU A 221 11.18 -8.85 -0.43
N VAL A 222 11.40 -10.12 -0.13
CA VAL A 222 10.40 -11.03 0.42
C VAL A 222 10.79 -11.32 1.86
N VAL A 223 9.91 -11.00 2.79
CA VAL A 223 10.11 -11.20 4.22
C VAL A 223 9.07 -12.18 4.73
N GLY A 224 9.51 -13.18 5.48
CA GLY A 224 8.62 -14.15 6.12
C GLY A 224 9.20 -14.63 7.44
N SER A 225 8.50 -15.56 8.08
CA SER A 225 8.94 -16.17 9.34
C SER A 225 9.36 -17.61 9.13
N THR A 226 10.27 -18.14 9.93
CA THR A 226 10.55 -19.60 9.94
C THR A 226 9.51 -20.39 10.73
N ASP A 227 8.68 -19.71 11.52
CA ASP A 227 7.73 -20.33 12.46
C ASP A 227 6.46 -19.49 12.66
N MET A 228 5.39 -20.10 13.18
CA MET A 228 4.11 -19.43 13.41
C MET A 228 4.14 -18.39 14.53
N SER A 229 5.09 -18.49 15.48
CA SER A 229 5.27 -17.50 16.56
C SER A 229 5.93 -16.20 16.07
N ARG A 230 6.44 -16.19 14.83
CA ARG A 230 7.15 -15.03 14.24
C ARG A 230 8.41 -14.63 15.01
N SER A 231 9.02 -15.60 15.69
CA SER A 231 10.21 -15.38 16.51
C SER A 231 11.47 -15.13 15.68
N ARG A 232 11.52 -15.70 14.47
CA ARG A 232 12.66 -15.60 13.56
C ARG A 232 12.20 -15.24 12.16
N LEU A 233 12.67 -14.08 11.69
CA LEU A 233 12.36 -13.54 10.36
C LEU A 233 13.49 -13.80 9.38
N VAL A 234 13.11 -14.02 8.13
CA VAL A 234 14.00 -14.28 7.00
C VAL A 234 13.68 -13.29 5.90
N VAL A 235 14.73 -12.80 5.24
CA VAL A 235 14.62 -11.90 4.09
C VAL A 235 15.35 -12.51 2.92
N VAL A 236 14.74 -12.51 1.74
CA VAL A 236 15.38 -12.87 0.46
C VAL A 236 15.00 -11.84 -0.60
N ARG A 237 15.75 -11.76 -1.71
CA ARG A 237 15.32 -10.96 -2.86
C ARG A 237 14.36 -11.79 -3.69
N LEU A 238 13.33 -11.15 -4.25
CA LEU A 238 12.42 -11.82 -5.18
C LEU A 238 13.17 -12.41 -6.39
N ALA A 239 14.20 -11.71 -6.87
CA ALA A 239 15.03 -12.17 -7.98
C ALA A 239 15.67 -13.55 -7.71
N ASP A 240 16.06 -13.83 -6.46
CA ASP A 240 16.69 -15.11 -6.08
C ASP A 240 15.66 -16.26 -5.95
N LEU A 241 14.36 -15.97 -6.05
CA LEU A 241 13.27 -16.96 -5.99
C LEU A 241 12.70 -17.29 -7.37
N LEU A 242 13.20 -16.64 -8.43
CA LEU A 242 12.70 -16.86 -9.78
C LEU A 242 13.06 -18.28 -10.27
N PRO A 243 12.22 -18.90 -11.13
CA PRO A 243 12.50 -20.20 -11.70
C PRO A 243 13.86 -20.24 -12.40
N GLY A 244 14.67 -21.26 -12.07
CA GLY A 244 16.01 -21.45 -12.64
C GLY A 244 17.15 -20.88 -11.81
N GLU A 245 16.85 -20.06 -10.80
CA GLU A 245 17.85 -19.57 -9.86
C GLU A 245 18.26 -20.64 -8.83
N PRO A 246 19.49 -20.58 -8.29
CA PRO A 246 19.90 -21.43 -7.17
C PRO A 246 19.05 -21.16 -5.93
N ALA A 247 19.07 -22.08 -4.96
CA ALA A 247 18.30 -21.93 -3.74
C ALA A 247 18.58 -20.58 -3.04
N ALA A 248 17.54 -19.76 -2.88
CA ALA A 248 17.64 -18.42 -2.31
C ALA A 248 18.29 -18.45 -0.92
N ALA A 249 19.42 -17.76 -0.78
CA ALA A 249 20.10 -17.61 0.49
C ALA A 249 19.48 -16.43 1.28
N PRO A 250 19.12 -16.63 2.56
CA PRO A 250 18.71 -15.54 3.44
C PRO A 250 19.73 -14.40 3.48
N LEU A 251 19.25 -13.16 3.33
CA LEU A 251 20.06 -11.98 3.53
C LEU A 251 20.41 -11.81 5.00
N THR A 252 21.69 -11.56 5.27
CA THR A 252 22.18 -11.20 6.61
C THR A 252 22.13 -9.69 6.85
N SER A 253 22.01 -8.90 5.78
CA SER A 253 21.97 -7.44 5.85
C SER A 253 21.08 -6.82 4.77
N ILE A 254 20.25 -5.87 5.18
CA ILE A 254 19.54 -4.91 4.30
C ILE A 254 20.18 -3.51 4.37
N GLY A 255 21.42 -3.44 4.85
CA GLY A 255 22.18 -2.20 4.99
C GLY A 255 21.61 -1.28 6.07
N GLY A 256 21.67 0.03 5.83
CA GLY A 256 21.13 1.07 6.71
C GLY A 256 19.62 1.23 6.64
N ASN A 257 18.90 0.24 6.15
CA ASN A 257 17.44 0.28 6.02
C ASN A 257 16.76 -0.44 7.18
N CYS A 258 15.49 -0.10 7.37
CA CYS A 258 14.58 -0.77 8.29
C CYS A 258 13.23 -0.95 7.61
N LEU A 259 12.63 -2.12 7.82
CA LEU A 259 11.40 -2.54 7.14
C LEU A 259 10.24 -2.49 8.13
N PHE A 260 9.12 -1.91 7.72
CA PHE A 260 7.89 -1.84 8.51
C PHE A 260 6.78 -2.60 7.79
N PHE A 261 6.11 -3.50 8.50
CA PHE A 261 5.07 -4.36 7.95
C PHE A 261 3.76 -4.20 8.72
N GLY A 262 2.77 -3.55 8.11
CA GLY A 262 1.38 -3.50 8.59
C GLY A 262 0.42 -3.93 7.48
N MET A 263 -0.64 -3.14 7.24
CA MET A 263 -1.49 -3.38 6.05
C MET A 263 -0.78 -3.09 4.74
N ARG A 264 0.22 -2.19 4.78
CA ARG A 264 1.21 -2.02 3.73
C ARG A 264 2.61 -2.16 4.31
N SER A 265 3.54 -2.49 3.44
CA SER A 265 4.96 -2.55 3.76
C SER A 265 5.65 -1.24 3.38
N LEU A 266 6.67 -0.86 4.14
CA LEU A 266 7.52 0.31 3.89
C LEU A 266 8.97 -0.04 4.22
N ALA A 267 9.89 0.27 3.31
CA ALA A 267 11.33 0.33 3.64
C ALA A 267 11.75 1.80 3.79
N VAL A 268 12.51 2.10 4.84
CA VAL A 268 13.05 3.45 5.10
C VAL A 268 14.46 3.38 5.63
N SER A 269 15.24 4.43 5.41
CA SER A 269 16.58 4.58 5.97
C SER A 269 16.50 4.82 7.48
N SER A 270 17.40 4.16 8.22
CA SER A 270 17.58 4.39 9.65
C SER A 270 18.28 5.72 9.95
N LYS A 271 18.89 6.39 8.96
CA LYS A 271 19.64 7.64 9.13
C LYS A 271 18.81 8.85 9.61
N GLY A 272 17.50 8.69 9.78
CA GLY A 272 16.60 9.68 10.38
C GLY A 272 15.76 9.15 11.54
N LEU A 273 16.04 7.94 12.03
CA LEU A 273 15.23 7.27 13.07
C LEU A 273 16.05 7.10 14.35
N PRO A 274 15.67 7.78 15.45
CA PRO A 274 16.46 7.75 16.67
C PRO A 274 16.39 6.42 17.44
N SER A 275 15.34 5.62 17.28
CA SER A 275 15.10 4.41 18.10
C SER A 275 15.10 3.09 17.31
N VAL A 276 15.00 3.15 15.98
CA VAL A 276 14.97 1.97 15.12
C VAL A 276 16.32 1.81 14.46
N SER A 277 16.96 0.67 14.70
CA SER A 277 18.28 0.38 14.18
C SER A 277 18.23 0.10 12.67
N GLY A 278 19.33 0.39 11.97
CA GLY A 278 19.51 -0.19 10.62
C GLY A 278 19.54 -1.71 10.68
N ASN A 279 19.29 -2.36 9.55
CA ASN A 279 19.22 -3.80 9.46
C ASN A 279 18.12 -4.44 10.34
N SER A 280 16.98 -3.78 10.46
CA SER A 280 15.89 -4.21 11.34
C SER A 280 14.54 -4.35 10.62
N ILE A 281 13.65 -5.15 11.21
CA ILE A 281 12.30 -5.41 10.73
C ILE A 281 11.31 -5.16 11.87
N VAL A 282 10.27 -4.38 11.60
CA VAL A 282 9.21 -4.04 12.54
C VAL A 282 7.90 -4.60 12.02
N LEU A 283 7.37 -5.62 12.70
CA LEU A 283 6.05 -6.17 12.42
C LEU A 283 5.00 -5.38 13.21
N CYS A 284 4.24 -4.52 12.53
CA CYS A 284 3.32 -3.57 13.17
C CYS A 284 2.09 -4.23 13.81
N ASP A 285 1.82 -5.49 13.46
CA ASP A 285 0.77 -6.33 14.03
C ASP A 285 1.26 -7.26 15.16
N SER A 286 2.57 -7.35 15.39
CA SER A 286 3.16 -8.08 16.52
C SER A 286 3.46 -7.11 17.66
N ILE A 287 2.62 -7.15 18.69
CA ILE A 287 2.75 -6.30 19.88
C ILE A 287 3.03 -7.21 21.08
N GLU A 288 4.12 -6.93 21.80
CA GLU A 288 4.52 -7.65 23.01
C GLU A 288 4.56 -6.66 24.17
N GLU A 289 3.92 -6.99 25.30
CA GLU A 289 3.86 -6.12 26.48
C GLU A 289 3.46 -4.67 26.14
N ASP A 290 2.44 -4.51 25.30
CA ASP A 290 1.92 -3.23 24.77
C ASP A 290 2.93 -2.38 23.98
N ARG A 291 4.06 -2.99 23.58
CA ARG A 291 5.14 -2.35 22.83
C ARG A 291 5.31 -2.97 21.45
N LEU A 292 5.72 -2.11 20.52
CA LEU A 292 6.10 -2.55 19.19
C LEU A 292 7.54 -3.06 19.20
N MET A 293 7.78 -4.21 18.59
CA MET A 293 9.08 -4.86 18.56
C MET A 293 9.79 -4.66 17.22
N GLN A 294 11.12 -4.55 17.27
CA GLN A 294 12.03 -4.61 16.13
C GLN A 294 12.86 -5.88 16.21
N TYR A 295 12.94 -6.59 15.09
CA TYR A 295 13.79 -7.75 14.88
C TYR A 295 15.08 -7.32 14.20
N SER A 296 16.23 -7.63 14.78
CA SER A 296 17.54 -7.35 14.19
C SER A 296 18.00 -8.51 13.31
N LEU A 297 18.23 -8.26 12.03
CA LEU A 297 18.74 -9.28 11.10
C LEU A 297 20.20 -9.67 11.39
N SER A 298 20.95 -8.81 12.09
CA SER A 298 22.36 -9.04 12.38
C SER A 298 22.59 -10.19 13.37
N ASN A 299 21.71 -10.33 14.37
CA ASN A 299 21.88 -11.25 15.49
C ASN A 299 20.61 -12.06 15.82
N GLY A 300 19.50 -11.80 15.11
CA GLY A 300 18.24 -12.51 15.29
C GLY A 300 17.48 -12.18 16.58
N THR A 301 17.79 -11.07 17.25
CA THR A 301 17.15 -10.69 18.51
C THR A 301 15.98 -9.74 18.31
N LEU A 302 14.97 -9.87 19.15
CA LEU A 302 13.87 -8.92 19.29
C LEU A 302 14.20 -7.89 20.38
N SER A 303 13.89 -6.64 20.12
CA SER A 303 13.95 -5.56 21.11
C SER A 303 12.81 -4.56 20.87
N PRO A 304 12.47 -3.69 21.84
CA PRO A 304 11.50 -2.63 21.60
C PRO A 304 11.93 -1.72 20.44
N ALA A 305 11.04 -1.45 19.49
CA ALA A 305 11.27 -0.56 18.34
C ALA A 305 11.33 0.91 18.77
N PHE A 306 10.55 1.27 19.78
CA PHE A 306 10.54 2.58 20.41
C PHE A 306 9.79 2.48 21.74
N ASP A 307 10.02 3.47 22.61
CA ASP A 307 9.24 3.59 23.83
C ASP A 307 7.83 4.11 23.51
N GLY A 308 6.80 3.40 23.95
CA GLY A 308 5.43 3.93 23.97
C GLY A 308 4.34 2.88 23.84
N ASP A 309 3.23 3.16 24.52
CA ASP A 309 1.99 2.42 24.36
C ASP A 309 1.43 2.67 22.96
N ILE A 310 1.14 1.58 22.26
CA ILE A 310 0.50 1.56 20.95
C ILE A 310 -0.83 0.77 20.97
N VAL A 311 -1.28 0.38 22.16
CA VAL A 311 -2.45 -0.48 22.40
C VAL A 311 -3.62 0.30 22.96
N GLU A 312 -3.45 1.00 24.09
CA GLU A 312 -4.58 1.64 24.77
C GLU A 312 -4.77 3.07 24.29
N SER A 313 -3.69 3.83 24.14
CA SER A 313 -3.77 5.21 23.68
C SER A 313 -2.52 5.64 22.91
N PRO A 314 -2.66 6.44 21.82
CA PRO A 314 -1.49 7.06 21.22
C PRO A 314 -0.83 7.98 22.24
N ARG A 315 0.50 7.91 22.38
CA ARG A 315 1.26 8.75 23.31
C ARG A 315 0.86 10.23 23.25
N PRO A 316 0.88 10.97 24.38
CA PRO A 316 0.76 12.42 24.35
C PRO A 316 1.83 13.04 23.43
N SER A 317 1.44 14.05 22.68
CA SER A 317 2.33 14.79 21.78
C SER A 317 3.55 15.36 22.53
N PRO A 318 4.74 15.42 21.88
CA PRO A 318 5.01 15.13 20.46
C PRO A 318 5.21 13.63 20.15
N HIS A 319 4.79 13.22 18.95
CA HIS A 319 5.00 11.85 18.44
C HIS A 319 6.36 11.73 17.73
N SER A 320 7.03 10.58 17.87
CA SER A 320 8.26 10.31 17.12
C SER A 320 7.95 9.96 15.66
N VAL A 321 8.93 10.11 14.76
CA VAL A 321 8.81 9.72 13.34
C VAL A 321 8.38 8.26 13.18
N VAL A 322 8.79 7.37 14.10
CA VAL A 322 8.43 5.95 14.07
C VAL A 322 6.92 5.75 14.25
N HIS A 323 6.25 6.51 15.13
CA HIS A 323 4.80 6.46 15.27
C HIS A 323 4.09 6.85 13.95
N HIS A 324 4.62 7.87 13.27
CA HIS A 324 4.09 8.31 11.99
C HIS A 324 4.32 7.27 10.89
N LEU A 325 5.46 6.58 10.86
CA LEU A 325 5.76 5.50 9.92
C LEU A 325 4.84 4.29 10.12
N VAL A 326 4.68 3.86 11.38
CA VAL A 326 3.71 2.80 11.73
C VAL A 326 2.31 3.21 11.31
N THR A 327 1.92 4.46 11.55
CA THR A 327 0.61 4.96 11.10
C THR A 327 0.46 4.95 9.58
N CYS A 328 1.53 5.20 8.83
CA CYS A 328 1.51 5.08 7.37
C CYS A 328 1.27 3.64 6.91
N CYS A 329 1.70 2.64 7.69
CA CYS A 329 1.38 1.23 7.44
C CYS A 329 -0.13 0.92 7.57
N TYR A 330 -0.94 1.82 8.13
CA TYR A 330 -2.40 1.72 8.29
C TYR A 330 -3.12 2.98 7.77
N ARG A 331 -3.24 3.09 6.44
CA ARG A 331 -3.73 4.30 5.72
C ARG A 331 -5.01 4.92 6.28
N TYR A 332 -5.91 4.13 6.87
CA TYR A 332 -7.19 4.63 7.39
C TYR A 332 -7.06 5.53 8.62
N PHE A 333 -6.01 5.38 9.44
CA PHE A 333 -5.71 6.31 10.54
C PHE A 333 -5.22 7.64 9.98
N TRP A 334 -4.31 7.52 9.02
CA TRP A 334 -3.62 8.64 8.42
C TRP A 334 -4.57 9.62 7.70
N ASN A 335 -5.51 9.11 6.90
CA ASN A 335 -6.53 9.92 6.23
C ASN A 335 -7.48 10.66 7.18
N LYS A 336 -7.52 10.26 8.46
CA LYS A 336 -8.33 10.86 9.53
C LYS A 336 -7.51 11.75 10.47
N GLY A 337 -6.22 11.93 10.19
CA GLY A 337 -5.32 12.69 11.06
C GLY A 337 -5.10 12.03 12.43
N LEU A 338 -5.32 10.72 12.51
CA LEU A 338 -5.10 9.92 13.71
C LEU A 338 -3.72 9.28 13.66
N ILE A 339 -3.14 9.04 14.85
CA ILE A 339 -1.96 8.20 15.01
C ILE A 339 -2.44 6.78 15.32
N TYR A 340 -1.75 5.78 14.76
CA TYR A 340 -2.10 4.38 14.93
C TYR A 340 -2.07 3.98 16.41
N CYS A 341 -3.11 3.26 16.81
CA CYS A 341 -3.27 2.62 18.11
C CYS A 341 -4.16 1.39 17.88
N SER A 342 -3.74 0.21 18.34
CA SER A 342 -4.30 -1.08 17.91
C SER A 342 -5.77 -1.25 18.31
N ARG A 343 -6.19 -0.72 19.47
CA ARG A 343 -7.59 -0.77 19.92
C ARG A 343 -8.45 0.38 19.38
N THR A 344 -7.84 1.39 18.77
CA THR A 344 -8.58 2.53 18.26
C THR A 344 -9.30 2.16 16.97
N LYS A 345 -10.63 2.16 17.01
CA LYS A 345 -11.42 2.15 15.78
C LYS A 345 -11.44 3.55 15.18
N PRO A 346 -10.91 3.75 13.97
CA PRO A 346 -10.80 5.05 13.33
C PRO A 346 -12.19 5.59 12.96
N THR A 347 -12.90 6.24 13.87
CA THR A 347 -14.21 6.87 13.59
C THR A 347 -14.04 8.38 13.58
N TRP A 348 -14.33 9.05 12.45
CA TRP A 348 -14.22 10.51 12.35
C TRP A 348 -15.53 11.16 11.90
N GLY A 349 -15.89 12.28 12.54
CA GLY A 349 -17.24 12.86 12.54
C GLY A 349 -17.48 14.07 11.63
N LYS A 350 -16.47 14.61 10.93
CA LYS A 350 -16.64 15.70 9.95
C LYS A 350 -16.45 15.13 8.53
N LYS A 351 -17.27 15.51 7.55
CA LYS A 351 -17.27 14.90 6.19
C LYS A 351 -17.47 13.35 6.15
N ARG A 352 -18.31 12.82 7.04
CA ARG A 352 -18.63 11.38 7.20
C ARG A 352 -18.70 10.61 5.87
N LYS A 353 -19.48 11.05 4.88
CA LYS A 353 -19.65 10.29 3.61
C LYS A 353 -18.37 10.05 2.81
N TRP A 354 -17.44 11.01 2.76
CA TRP A 354 -16.29 10.97 1.84
C TRP A 354 -14.96 10.61 2.50
N ARG A 355 -14.89 10.69 3.83
CA ARG A 355 -13.67 10.38 4.61
C ARG A 355 -13.85 9.21 5.60
N LEU A 356 -14.95 8.46 5.48
CA LEU A 356 -15.03 7.10 6.00
C LEU A 356 -13.95 6.27 5.30
N GLY A 357 -12.84 6.06 6.02
CA GLY A 357 -11.81 5.09 5.68
C GLY A 357 -12.27 3.72 6.15
N VAL A 358 -12.08 2.73 5.30
CA VAL A 358 -12.25 1.31 5.62
C VAL A 358 -10.98 0.79 6.26
#